data_AF-A0A370LR27-F1
#
_entry.id   AF-A0A370LR27-F1
#
_cell.length_a   1.000
_cell.length_b   1.000
_cell.length_c   1.000
_cell.angle_alpha   90.00
_cell.angle_beta   90.00
_cell.angle_gamma   90.00
#
_symmetry.space_group_name_H-M   'P 1'
#
loop_
_entity.id
_entity.type
_entity.pdbx_description
1 polymer ?
#
loop_
_entity_poly.entity_id
_entity_poly.type
_entity_poly.pdbx_seq_one_letter_code
_entity_poly.pdbx_strand_id
1 'polypeptide(L)'
;MGWAAKYIEQLKNGETVEFRPRGNSMQGKVENGQLCRVEPVKNVEKNDIVLCKVKGREYLHLVKAIQGSRYLIGNNKGGINGWIGINSIYGKLIR
;
A
#
# COMPACT_ATOMS: atom_id res chain seq x y z
N MET A 1 -13.41 -4.00 -10.92
CA MET A 1 -12.73 -4.56 -9.73
C MET A 1 -11.24 -4.29 -9.88
N GLY A 2 -10.54 -3.87 -8.82
CA GLY A 2 -9.09 -3.67 -8.87
C GLY A 2 -8.33 -4.98 -8.64
N TRP A 3 -7.02 -4.99 -8.88
CA TRP A 3 -6.19 -6.20 -8.82
C TRP A 3 -6.08 -6.77 -7.39
N ALA A 4 -6.27 -5.93 -6.36
CA ALA A 4 -6.10 -6.28 -4.96
C ALA A 4 -7.43 -6.51 -4.22
N ALA A 5 -8.57 -6.50 -4.92
CA ALA A 5 -9.89 -6.50 -4.29
C ALA A 5 -10.07 -7.64 -3.25
N LYS A 6 -9.68 -8.86 -3.61
CA LYS A 6 -9.73 -10.03 -2.70
C LYS A 6 -8.85 -9.84 -1.46
N TYR A 7 -7.62 -9.37 -1.65
CA TYR A 7 -6.67 -9.17 -0.55
C TYR A 7 -7.13 -8.05 0.39
N ILE A 8 -7.74 -6.99 -0.15
CA ILE A 8 -8.31 -5.89 0.64
C ILE A 8 -9.45 -6.40 1.52
N GLU A 9 -10.30 -7.28 1.01
CA GLU A 9 -11.38 -7.89 1.80
C GLU A 9 -10.83 -8.72 2.96
N GLN A 10 -9.85 -9.58 2.69
CA GLN A 10 -9.18 -10.39 3.71
C GLN A 10 -8.50 -9.51 4.79
N LEU A 11 -7.79 -8.45 4.37
CA LEU A 11 -7.18 -7.49 5.30
C LEU A 11 -8.21 -6.79 6.19
N LYS A 12 -9.37 -6.43 5.64
CA LYS A 12 -10.48 -5.87 6.43
C LYS A 12 -11.06 -6.86 7.43
N ASN A 13 -10.97 -8.15 7.16
CA ASN A 13 -11.35 -9.22 8.08
C ASN A 13 -10.25 -9.54 9.11
N GLY A 14 -9.13 -8.82 9.10
CA GLY A 14 -8.02 -9.04 10.03
C GLY A 14 -7.02 -10.11 9.58
N GLU A 15 -7.13 -10.63 8.36
CA GLU A 15 -6.22 -11.64 7.83
C GLU A 15 -4.93 -11.02 7.29
N THR A 16 -3.81 -11.71 7.48
CA THR A 16 -2.56 -11.40 6.77
C THR A 16 -2.57 -12.07 5.40
N VAL A 17 -2.16 -11.34 4.37
CA VAL A 17 -2.22 -11.79 2.98
C VAL A 17 -0.84 -11.83 2.35
N GLU A 18 -0.69 -12.67 1.33
CA GLU A 18 0.51 -12.74 0.50
C GLU A 18 0.15 -12.65 -0.97
N PHE A 19 0.90 -11.85 -1.72
CA PHE A 19 0.70 -11.71 -3.15
C PHE A 19 1.98 -11.24 -3.85
N ARG A 20 1.98 -11.32 -5.19
CA ARG A 20 3.09 -10.89 -6.04
C ARG A 20 2.68 -9.68 -6.89
N PRO A 21 2.90 -8.44 -6.42
CA PRO A 21 2.51 -7.25 -7.16
C PRO A 21 3.30 -7.14 -8.48
N ARG A 22 2.69 -6.49 -9.48
CA ARG A 22 3.29 -6.30 -10.80
C ARG A 22 3.62 -4.84 -11.06
N GLY A 23 4.68 -4.62 -11.82
CA GLY A 23 5.16 -3.30 -12.24
C GLY A 23 6.43 -2.87 -11.54
N ASN A 24 6.97 -1.72 -11.99
CA ASN A 24 8.31 -1.26 -11.61
C ASN A 24 8.27 0.03 -10.80
N SER A 25 7.11 0.45 -10.28
CA SER A 25 6.96 1.72 -9.54
C SER A 25 7.69 1.69 -8.20
N MET A 26 7.88 0.50 -7.63
CA MET A 26 8.51 0.27 -6.33
C MET A 26 9.89 -0.40 -6.41
N GLN A 27 10.44 -0.58 -7.62
CA GLN A 27 11.77 -1.16 -7.83
C GLN A 27 12.82 -0.52 -6.91
N GLY A 28 13.67 -1.35 -6.31
CA GLY A 28 14.60 -1.01 -5.22
C GLY A 28 14.03 -1.20 -3.80
N LYS A 29 12.72 -1.45 -3.68
CA LYS A 29 12.04 -1.78 -2.41
C LYS A 29 11.11 -2.98 -2.55
N VAL A 30 10.35 -3.03 -3.64
CA VAL A 30 9.54 -4.18 -4.04
C VAL A 30 9.78 -4.40 -5.54
N GLU A 31 10.40 -5.53 -5.86
CA GLU A 31 10.67 -5.93 -7.24
C GLU A 31 9.43 -6.50 -7.92
N ASN A 32 9.39 -6.42 -9.25
CA ASN A 32 8.28 -6.95 -10.04
C ASN A 32 8.10 -8.45 -9.79
N GLY A 33 6.94 -8.85 -9.29
CA GLY A 33 6.63 -10.25 -8.98
C GLY A 33 7.26 -10.76 -7.68
N GLN A 34 7.90 -9.90 -6.87
CA GLN A 34 8.39 -10.26 -5.54
C GLN A 34 7.24 -10.75 -4.65
N LEU A 35 7.46 -11.78 -3.83
CA LEU A 35 6.45 -12.19 -2.85
C LEU A 35 6.43 -11.17 -1.72
N CYS A 36 5.25 -10.58 -1.49
CA CYS A 36 5.02 -9.57 -0.47
C CYS A 36 4.01 -10.09 0.54
N ARG A 37 4.33 -9.93 1.83
CA ARG A 37 3.43 -10.24 2.94
C ARG A 37 2.91 -8.96 3.56
N VAL A 38 1.58 -8.82 3.61
CA VAL A 38 0.89 -7.60 4.05
C VAL A 38 -0.06 -7.95 5.20
N GLU A 39 0.07 -7.23 6.31
CA GLU A 39 -0.82 -7.37 7.48
C GLU A 39 -1.85 -6.23 7.53
N PRO A 40 -2.99 -6.41 8.22
CA PRO A 40 -3.94 -5.34 8.47
C PRO A 40 -3.28 -4.13 9.13
N VAL A 41 -3.60 -2.94 8.64
CA VAL A 41 -2.99 -1.71 9.14
C VAL A 41 -3.51 -1.36 10.54
N LYS A 42 -2.60 -1.14 11.49
CA LYS A 42 -2.91 -0.67 12.87
C LYS A 42 -2.43 0.76 13.09
N ASN A 43 -1.18 1.02 12.71
CA ASN A 43 -0.54 2.32 12.68
C ASN A 43 0.11 2.53 11.30
N VAL A 44 0.26 3.79 10.91
CA VAL A 44 0.88 4.17 9.64
C VAL A 44 1.94 5.23 9.93
N GLU A 45 3.17 4.93 9.53
CA GLU A 45 4.33 5.77 9.73
C GLU A 45 4.93 6.20 8.39
N LYS A 46 5.73 7.28 8.43
CA LYS A 46 6.46 7.72 7.24
C LYS A 46 7.45 6.62 6.84
N ASN A 47 7.53 6.38 5.52
CA ASN A 47 8.30 5.33 4.86
C ASN A 47 7.71 3.92 4.92
N ASP A 48 6.56 3.71 5.58
CA ASP A 48 5.82 2.46 5.44
C ASP A 48 5.42 2.21 3.98
N ILE A 49 5.45 0.94 3.56
CA ILE A 49 4.86 0.51 2.29
C ILE A 49 3.50 -0.07 2.60
N VAL A 50 2.46 0.50 2.01
CA VAL A 50 1.06 0.16 2.33
C VAL A 50 0.26 -0.23 1.10
N LEU A 51 -0.61 -1.22 1.25
CA LEU A 51 -1.67 -1.50 0.30
C LEU A 51 -2.78 -0.48 0.50
N CYS A 52 -3.03 0.35 -0.50
CA CYS A 52 -3.95 1.47 -0.40
C CYS A 52 -4.67 1.74 -1.73
N LYS A 53 -5.69 2.59 -1.68
CA LYS A 53 -6.43 3.07 -2.86
C LYS A 53 -6.35 4.59 -2.98
N VAL A 54 -5.80 5.07 -4.08
CA VAL A 54 -5.66 6.50 -4.38
C VAL A 54 -6.40 6.80 -5.68
N LYS A 55 -7.38 7.72 -5.63
CA LYS A 55 -8.20 8.12 -6.81
C LYS A 55 -8.75 6.92 -7.61
N GLY A 56 -9.25 5.91 -6.91
CA GLY A 56 -9.85 4.72 -7.52
C GLY A 56 -8.88 3.60 -7.90
N ARG A 57 -7.55 3.81 -7.82
CA ARG A 57 -6.52 2.83 -8.19
C ARG A 57 -5.82 2.26 -6.97
N GLU A 58 -5.52 0.97 -7.00
CA GLU A 58 -4.90 0.23 -5.90
C GLU A 58 -3.38 0.16 -6.08
N TYR A 59 -2.66 0.41 -5.00
CA TYR A 59 -1.20 0.51 -4.99
C TYR A 59 -0.60 -0.17 -3.76
N LEU A 60 0.58 -0.75 -3.91
CA LEU A 60 1.46 -1.12 -2.81
C LEU A 60 2.62 -0.11 -2.77
N HIS A 61 2.44 1.04 -2.13
CA HIS A 61 3.31 2.23 -2.28
C HIS A 61 3.75 2.83 -0.94
N LEU A 62 4.69 3.77 -0.98
CA LEU A 62 5.27 4.42 0.20
C LEU A 62 4.35 5.51 0.75
N VAL A 63 4.31 5.60 2.08
CA VAL A 63 3.89 6.79 2.82
C VAL A 63 5.04 7.78 2.81
N LYS A 64 4.94 8.82 1.98
CA LYS A 64 5.96 9.86 1.80
C LYS A 64 5.89 10.95 2.88
N ALA A 65 4.70 11.27 3.36
CA ALA A 65 4.46 12.27 4.40
C ALA A 65 3.15 11.99 5.13
N ILE A 66 3.02 12.55 6.34
CA ILE A 66 1.84 12.46 7.18
C ILE A 66 1.45 13.89 7.58
N GLN A 67 0.17 14.22 7.47
CA GLN A 67 -0.39 15.51 7.88
C GLN A 67 -1.72 15.26 8.60
N GLY A 68 -1.68 15.21 9.94
CA GLY A 68 -2.83 14.83 10.75
C GLY A 68 -3.33 13.43 10.37
N SER A 69 -4.58 13.33 9.92
CA SER A 69 -5.22 12.09 9.47
C SER A 69 -5.06 11.78 7.98
N ARG A 70 -4.20 12.53 7.26
CA ARG A 70 -3.93 12.36 5.84
C ARG A 70 -2.51 11.86 5.60
N TYR A 71 -2.37 11.01 4.60
CA TYR A 71 -1.13 10.33 4.23
C TYR A 71 -0.81 10.60 2.75
N LEU A 72 0.39 11.10 2.47
CA LEU A 72 0.85 11.33 1.11
C LEU A 72 1.43 10.04 0.56
N ILE A 73 0.79 9.48 -0.46
CA ILE A 73 1.25 8.25 -1.10
C ILE A 73 2.08 8.56 -2.33
N GLY A 74 3.20 7.85 -2.48
CA GLY A 74 4.07 7.94 -3.64
C GLY A 74 4.83 6.66 -3.93
N ASN A 75 5.37 6.55 -5.13
CA ASN A 75 6.16 5.41 -5.55
C ASN A 75 7.65 5.56 -5.12
N ASN A 76 8.49 4.58 -5.42
CA ASN A 76 9.92 4.64 -5.10
C ASN A 76 10.76 5.45 -6.12
N LYS A 77 10.15 5.91 -7.21
CA LYS A 77 10.79 6.63 -8.33
C LYS A 77 10.53 8.15 -8.33
N GLY A 78 10.10 8.71 -7.19
CA GLY A 78 9.82 10.13 -7.04
C GLY A 78 8.42 10.59 -7.46
N GLY A 79 7.57 9.69 -7.97
CA GLY A 79 6.19 10.00 -8.30
C GLY A 79 5.28 10.08 -7.08
N ILE A 80 4.40 11.07 -7.06
CA ILE A 80 3.36 11.27 -6.03
C ILE A 80 1.98 10.88 -6.59
N ASN A 81 1.28 10.01 -5.88
CA ASN A 81 -0.07 9.57 -6.26
C ASN A 81 -1.15 10.49 -5.67
N GLY A 82 -0.95 10.96 -4.44
CA GLY A 82 -1.83 11.92 -3.78
C GLY A 82 -2.05 11.65 -2.30
N TRP A 83 -2.81 12.54 -1.68
CA TRP A 83 -3.21 12.45 -0.28
C TRP A 83 -4.45 11.58 -0.11
N ILE A 84 -4.42 10.66 0.86
CA ILE A 84 -5.56 9.83 1.26
C ILE A 84 -5.76 9.86 2.77
N GLY A 85 -6.95 9.50 3.24
CA GLY A 85 -7.22 9.24 4.66
C GLY A 85 -6.98 7.78 5.05
N ILE A 86 -7.00 7.49 6.35
CA ILE A 86 -6.74 6.15 6.89
C ILE A 86 -7.65 5.05 6.30
N ASN A 87 -8.92 5.37 6.00
CA ASN A 87 -9.89 4.42 5.42
C ASN A 87 -9.53 3.91 4.02
N SER A 88 -8.55 4.55 3.36
CA SER A 88 -8.04 4.14 2.05
C SER A 88 -6.73 3.35 2.15
N ILE A 89 -6.27 3.06 3.37
CA ILE A 89 -5.11 2.21 3.68
C ILE A 89 -5.65 0.92 4.29
N TYR A 90 -5.27 -0.22 3.71
CA TYR A 90 -5.86 -1.52 4.07
C TYR A 90 -4.85 -2.42 4.78
N GLY A 91 -3.58 -2.31 4.43
CA GLY A 91 -2.55 -3.12 5.06
C GLY A 91 -1.15 -2.55 4.89
N LYS A 92 -0.22 -3.03 5.72
CA LYS A 92 1.18 -2.65 5.72
C LYS A 92 2.05 -3.84 5.32
N LEU A 93 3.00 -3.61 4.42
CA LEU A 93 3.99 -4.59 4.04
C LEU A 93 4.92 -4.86 5.23
N ILE A 94 5.12 -6.14 5.55
CA ILE A 94 6.01 -6.57 6.62
C ILE A 94 7.18 -7.44 6.14
N ARG A 95 7.09 -8.01 4.93
CA ARG A 95 8.15 -8.83 4.32
C ARG A 95 8.04 -8.88 2.80
#